data_AF-A0AAN5DFQ3-F1
#
_entry.id   AF-A0AAN5DFQ3-F1
#
_cell.length_a   1.000
_cell.length_b   1.000
_cell.length_c   1.000
_cell.angle_alpha   90.00
_cell.angle_beta   90.00
_cell.angle_gamma   90.00
#
_symmetry.space_group_name_H-M   'P 1'
#
loop_
_entity.id
_entity.type
_entity.pdbx_description
1 polymer ?
#
loop_
_entity_poly.entity_id
_entity_poly.type
_entity_poly.pdbx_seq_one_letter_code
_entity_poly.pdbx_strand_id
1 'polypeptide(L)'
;KKKEEEEEPIAEGDAMVDLEWDFFLNLKDYPNALVANFLPELKRRYKVTKRLSKATEKLFVDLHPADRSNAEDRQEILGELLNKIGQAFDIIDEHENRNIPFGHRACFEGRLLKAMNAEMDVIHRIVERFDVIGDDRDAVLDEREGLRYEFSFLDMMYTEIHDCFLKSVLGQAW
;
A
#
# COMPACT_ATOMS: atom_id res chain seq x y z
N LYS A 1 6.83 16.52 -23.16
CA LYS A 1 5.41 16.09 -23.13
C LYS A 1 5.38 14.72 -22.44
N LYS A 2 5.07 14.67 -21.15
CA LYS A 2 4.78 13.40 -20.46
C LYS A 2 3.51 12.84 -21.11
N LYS A 3 3.56 11.59 -21.58
CA LYS A 3 2.36 10.84 -21.95
C LYS A 3 1.57 10.69 -20.65
N GLU A 4 0.39 11.31 -20.59
CA GLU A 4 -0.64 10.87 -19.66
C GLU A 4 -0.96 9.42 -20.05
N GLU A 5 -0.62 8.47 -19.19
CA GLU A 5 -1.13 7.11 -19.31
C GLU A 5 -2.63 7.22 -19.11
N GLU A 6 -3.39 7.13 -20.21
CA GLU A 6 -4.84 6.90 -20.15
C GLU A 6 -5.06 5.68 -19.25
N GLU A 7 -5.64 5.91 -18.06
CA GLU A 7 -5.99 4.83 -17.15
C GLU A 7 -7.00 3.92 -17.86
N GLU A 8 -6.52 2.77 -18.36
CA GLU A 8 -7.39 1.77 -18.97
C GLU A 8 -8.55 1.45 -18.02
N PRO A 9 -9.81 1.47 -18.51
CA PRO A 9 -10.94 1.03 -17.72
C PRO A 9 -10.67 -0.41 -17.29
N ILE A 10 -10.86 -0.71 -16.00
CA ILE A 10 -10.82 -2.09 -15.52
C ILE A 10 -12.02 -2.75 -16.20
N ALA A 11 -11.77 -3.75 -17.05
CA ALA A 11 -12.83 -4.45 -17.75
C ALA A 11 -13.87 -4.95 -16.74
N GLU A 12 -15.06 -4.36 -16.76
CA GLU A 12 -16.23 -4.88 -16.06
C GLU A 12 -16.64 -6.17 -16.76
N GLY A 13 -16.02 -7.28 -16.40
CA GLY A 13 -16.28 -8.53 -17.11
C GLY A 13 -15.20 -9.57 -16.97
N ASP A 14 -14.77 -9.85 -15.76
CA ASP A 14 -14.59 -11.23 -15.34
C ASP A 14 -15.01 -11.27 -13.88
N ALA A 15 -15.84 -12.25 -13.52
CA ALA A 15 -16.13 -12.56 -12.13
C ALA A 15 -14.85 -13.09 -11.47
N MET A 16 -13.87 -12.21 -11.26
CA MET A 16 -12.65 -12.51 -10.55
C MET A 16 -13.04 -12.68 -9.08
N VAL A 17 -12.75 -13.87 -8.57
CA VAL A 17 -13.04 -14.27 -7.19
C VAL A 17 -12.44 -13.22 -6.26
N ASP A 18 -13.24 -12.68 -5.35
CA ASP A 18 -12.73 -11.78 -4.29
C ASP A 18 -11.92 -12.64 -3.31
N LEU A 19 -10.68 -12.93 -3.69
CA LEU A 19 -9.80 -13.83 -2.97
C LEU A 19 -9.29 -13.13 -1.70
N GLU A 20 -9.32 -13.81 -0.57
CA GLU A 20 -8.67 -13.28 0.62
C GLU A 20 -7.18 -13.03 0.36
N TRP A 21 -6.59 -12.02 1.00
CA TRP A 21 -5.15 -11.75 0.84
C TRP A 21 -4.30 -12.99 1.14
N ASP A 22 -4.72 -13.77 2.13
CA ASP A 22 -4.06 -15.00 2.57
C ASP A 22 -4.05 -16.09 1.49
N PHE A 23 -4.93 -16.02 0.48
CA PHE A 23 -4.87 -16.90 -0.68
C PHE A 23 -3.52 -16.76 -1.40
N PHE A 24 -3.11 -15.53 -1.70
CA PHE A 24 -1.85 -15.26 -2.41
C PHE A 24 -0.62 -15.64 -1.58
N LEU A 25 -0.74 -15.56 -0.25
CA LEU A 25 0.33 -15.89 0.68
C LEU A 25 0.71 -17.38 0.66
N ASN A 26 -0.18 -18.22 0.16
CA ASN A 26 0.00 -19.67 0.09
C ASN A 26 0.40 -20.16 -1.32
N LEU A 27 0.55 -19.26 -2.30
CA LEU A 27 0.89 -19.63 -3.69
C LEU A 27 2.39 -19.86 -3.92
N LYS A 28 3.23 -19.63 -2.91
CA LYS A 28 4.69 -19.66 -3.01
C LYS A 28 5.22 -20.89 -3.76
N ASP A 29 4.74 -22.08 -3.37
CA ASP A 29 5.26 -23.36 -3.85
C ASP A 29 4.44 -23.94 -5.02
N TYR A 30 3.54 -23.13 -5.60
CA TYR A 30 2.65 -23.56 -6.67
C TYR A 30 3.31 -23.38 -8.04
N PRO A 31 3.04 -24.26 -9.01
CA PRO A 31 3.59 -24.13 -10.36
C PRO A 31 3.16 -22.84 -11.05
N ASN A 32 4.07 -22.22 -11.83
CA ASN A 32 3.78 -20.99 -12.57
C ASN A 32 2.51 -21.07 -13.43
N ALA A 33 2.26 -22.21 -14.08
CA ALA A 33 1.07 -22.40 -14.92
C ALA A 33 -0.24 -22.24 -14.15
N LEU A 34 -0.27 -22.62 -12.87
CA LEU A 34 -1.43 -22.47 -12.00
C LEU A 34 -1.53 -21.03 -11.49
N VAL A 35 -0.41 -20.46 -11.02
CA VAL A 35 -0.37 -19.12 -10.44
C VAL A 35 -0.67 -18.03 -11.48
N ALA A 36 -0.30 -18.25 -12.74
CA ALA A 36 -0.58 -17.33 -13.85
C ALA A 36 -2.06 -16.92 -13.95
N ASN A 37 -2.99 -17.80 -13.54
CA ASN A 37 -4.42 -17.51 -13.56
C ASN A 37 -4.85 -16.47 -12.50
N PHE A 38 -4.03 -16.26 -11.47
CA PHE A 38 -4.33 -15.36 -10.35
C PHE A 38 -3.56 -14.04 -10.40
N LEU A 39 -2.51 -13.93 -11.20
CA LEU A 39 -1.75 -12.68 -11.40
C LEU A 39 -2.64 -11.50 -11.90
N PRO A 40 -3.63 -11.71 -12.79
CA PRO A 40 -4.54 -10.64 -13.18
C PRO A 40 -5.31 -10.01 -12.01
N GLU A 41 -5.67 -10.80 -10.99
CA GLU A 41 -6.35 -10.30 -9.79
C GLU A 41 -5.42 -9.42 -8.94
N LEU A 42 -4.15 -9.82 -8.75
CA LEU A 42 -3.15 -8.95 -8.10
C LEU A 42 -2.94 -7.65 -8.86
N LYS A 43 -2.87 -7.72 -10.20
CA LYS A 43 -2.76 -6.52 -11.05
C LYS A 43 -3.99 -5.61 -10.93
N ARG A 44 -5.19 -6.18 -10.81
CA ARG A 44 -6.42 -5.42 -10.53
C ARG A 44 -6.33 -4.72 -9.17
N ARG A 45 -5.94 -5.44 -8.11
CA ARG A 45 -5.78 -4.88 -6.76
C ARG A 45 -4.73 -3.78 -6.70
N TYR A 46 -3.60 -3.97 -7.39
CA TYR A 46 -2.60 -2.93 -7.57
C TYR A 46 -3.21 -1.66 -8.18
N LYS A 47 -3.96 -1.77 -9.29
CA LYS A 47 -4.62 -0.63 -9.94
C LYS A 47 -5.62 0.06 -9.01
N VAL A 48 -6.42 -0.70 -8.27
CA VAL A 48 -7.38 -0.18 -7.29
C VAL A 48 -6.65 0.57 -6.17
N THR A 49 -5.63 -0.04 -5.58
CA THR A 49 -4.81 0.55 -4.50
C THR A 49 -4.14 1.84 -4.98
N LYS A 50 -3.63 1.88 -6.22
CA LYS A 50 -3.02 3.08 -6.82
C LYS A 50 -4.03 4.21 -7.01
N ARG A 51 -5.26 3.90 -7.44
CA ARG A 51 -6.35 4.88 -7.51
C ARG A 51 -6.76 5.39 -6.13
N LEU A 52 -6.86 4.51 -5.14
CA LEU A 52 -7.16 4.89 -3.76
C LEU A 52 -6.07 5.81 -3.20
N SER A 53 -4.79 5.49 -3.41
CA SER A 53 -3.67 6.36 -3.01
C SER A 53 -3.78 7.77 -3.59
N LYS A 54 -4.09 7.90 -4.89
CA LYS A 54 -4.33 9.22 -5.52
C LYS A 54 -5.56 9.94 -4.95
N ALA A 55 -6.63 9.20 -4.64
CA ALA A 55 -7.82 9.78 -4.02
C ALA A 55 -7.52 10.29 -2.60
N THR A 56 -6.70 9.57 -1.83
CA THR A 56 -6.21 9.97 -0.51
C THR A 56 -5.33 11.22 -0.59
N GLU A 57 -4.47 11.34 -1.60
CA GLU A 57 -3.69 12.56 -1.82
C GLU A 57 -4.61 13.78 -2.02
N LYS A 58 -5.68 13.63 -2.81
CA LYS A 58 -6.68 14.68 -2.98
C LYS A 58 -7.44 14.99 -1.69
N LEU A 59 -7.79 13.97 -0.91
CA LEU A 59 -8.43 14.13 0.40
C LEU A 59 -7.61 15.04 1.30
N PHE A 60 -6.28 14.89 1.31
CA PHE A 60 -5.40 15.77 2.09
C PHE A 60 -5.48 17.23 1.60
N VAL A 61 -5.41 17.45 0.29
CA VAL A 61 -5.55 18.81 -0.29
C VAL A 61 -6.86 19.46 0.17
N ASP A 62 -7.93 18.67 0.26
CA ASP A 62 -9.26 19.15 0.65
C ASP A 62 -9.39 19.49 2.16
N LEU A 63 -8.39 19.19 3.00
CA LEU A 63 -8.40 19.51 4.44
C LEU A 63 -8.20 21.00 4.75
N HIS A 64 -7.48 21.74 3.90
CA HIS A 64 -7.25 23.19 4.02
C HIS A 64 -6.97 23.71 5.46
N PRO A 65 -5.98 23.15 6.20
CA PRO A 65 -5.66 23.64 7.53
C PRO A 65 -5.13 25.08 7.50
N ALA A 66 -5.26 25.77 8.62
CA ALA A 66 -4.68 27.10 8.77
C ALA A 66 -3.14 27.04 8.71
N ASP A 67 -2.53 28.05 8.08
CA ASP A 67 -1.08 28.18 7.96
C ASP A 67 -0.41 28.21 9.35
N ARG A 68 0.65 27.42 9.51
CA ARG A 68 1.42 27.18 10.74
C ARG A 68 0.60 26.62 11.90
N SER A 69 -0.46 25.87 11.60
CA SER A 69 -1.28 25.21 12.63
C SER A 69 -0.79 23.79 12.92
N ASN A 70 -1.21 23.25 14.07
CA ASN A 70 -1.01 21.83 14.37
C ASN A 70 -1.70 20.92 13.34
N ALA A 71 -2.79 21.37 12.73
CA ALA A 71 -3.46 20.64 11.67
C ALA A 71 -2.60 20.57 10.40
N GLU A 72 -1.89 21.64 10.04
CA GLU A 72 -0.94 21.62 8.91
C GLU A 72 0.18 20.60 9.13
N ASP A 73 0.83 20.60 10.31
CA ASP A 73 1.87 19.62 10.65
C ASP A 73 1.34 18.17 10.60
N ARG A 74 0.12 17.92 11.09
CA ARG A 74 -0.53 16.60 11.01
C ARG A 74 -0.80 16.19 9.56
N GLN A 75 -1.27 17.10 8.72
CA GLN A 75 -1.47 16.83 7.30
C GLN A 75 -0.14 16.51 6.60
N GLU A 76 0.94 17.23 6.92
CA GLU A 76 2.28 16.97 6.37
C GLU A 76 2.74 15.55 6.71
N ILE A 77 2.63 15.14 7.97
CA ILE A 77 3.00 13.78 8.41
C ILE A 77 2.16 12.70 7.71
N LEU A 78 0.85 12.92 7.55
CA LEU A 78 -0.03 12.02 6.78
C LEU A 78 0.40 11.91 5.31
N GLY A 79 0.81 13.03 4.71
CA GLY A 79 1.38 13.07 3.37
C GLY A 79 2.68 12.27 3.25
N GLU A 80 3.57 12.39 4.24
CA GLU A 80 4.81 11.59 4.31
C GLU A 80 4.51 10.09 4.44
N LEU A 81 3.53 9.71 5.26
CA LEU A 81 3.10 8.32 5.39
C LEU A 81 2.51 7.79 4.07
N LEU A 82 1.69 8.58 3.37
CA LEU A 82 1.17 8.19 2.05
C LEU A 82 2.29 8.01 1.02
N ASN A 83 3.28 8.91 1.01
CA ASN A 83 4.47 8.78 0.16
C ASN A 83 5.25 7.50 0.49
N LYS A 84 5.33 7.14 1.78
CA LYS A 84 5.96 5.90 2.23
C LYS A 84 5.21 4.67 1.75
N ILE A 85 3.87 4.66 1.87
CA ILE A 85 3.01 3.62 1.29
C ILE A 85 3.32 3.48 -0.21
N GLY A 86 3.43 4.61 -0.92
CA GLY A 86 3.72 4.67 -2.35
C GLY A 86 4.99 3.93 -2.81
N GLN A 87 6.01 3.81 -1.94
CA GLN A 87 7.26 3.09 -2.26
C GLN A 87 7.01 1.63 -2.65
N ALA A 88 5.98 0.99 -2.10
CA ALA A 88 5.64 -0.38 -2.46
C ALA A 88 5.12 -0.53 -3.91
N PHE A 89 4.55 0.52 -4.52
CA PHE A 89 4.21 0.47 -5.93
C PHE A 89 5.46 0.36 -6.80
N ASP A 90 6.49 1.16 -6.51
CA ASP A 90 7.75 1.14 -7.25
C ASP A 90 8.43 -0.24 -7.15
N ILE A 91 8.40 -0.83 -5.95
CA ILE A 91 8.91 -2.17 -5.69
C ILE A 91 8.18 -3.24 -6.51
N ILE A 92 6.85 -3.18 -6.56
CA ILE A 92 6.03 -4.12 -7.34
C ILE A 92 6.33 -3.97 -8.85
N ASP A 93 6.39 -2.75 -9.35
CA ASP A 93 6.65 -2.44 -10.77
C ASP A 93 8.05 -2.93 -11.19
N GLU A 94 9.05 -2.80 -10.32
CA GLU A 94 10.38 -3.35 -10.54
C GLU A 94 10.36 -4.88 -10.63
N HIS A 95 9.59 -5.54 -9.77
CA HIS A 95 9.52 -7.00 -9.71
C HIS A 95 8.72 -7.62 -10.85
N GLU A 96 7.76 -6.89 -11.46
CA GLU A 96 7.03 -7.36 -12.65
C GLU A 96 7.98 -7.71 -13.81
N ASN A 97 9.12 -7.02 -13.90
CA ASN A 97 10.08 -7.15 -14.98
C ASN A 97 11.25 -8.12 -14.67
N ARG A 98 11.26 -8.74 -13.48
CA ARG A 98 12.30 -9.68 -13.05
C ARG A 98 11.91 -11.13 -13.32
N ASN A 99 12.89 -12.00 -13.54
CA ASN A 99 12.67 -13.43 -13.75
C ASN A 99 12.45 -14.16 -12.40
N ILE A 100 11.31 -13.88 -11.76
CA ILE A 100 10.91 -14.44 -10.47
C ILE A 100 9.82 -15.50 -10.70
N PRO A 101 9.88 -16.69 -10.08
CA PRO A 101 8.78 -17.65 -10.13
C PRO A 101 7.46 -17.02 -9.66
N PHE A 102 6.38 -17.29 -10.38
CA PHE A 102 5.11 -16.58 -10.19
C PHE A 102 4.53 -16.79 -8.79
N GLY A 103 4.71 -17.96 -8.18
CA GLY A 103 4.28 -18.21 -6.81
C GLY A 103 4.93 -17.27 -5.79
N HIS A 104 6.26 -17.11 -5.87
CA HIS A 104 7.01 -16.19 -5.01
C HIS A 104 6.60 -14.73 -5.27
N ARG A 105 6.46 -14.36 -6.54
CA ARG A 105 6.02 -13.02 -6.94
C ARG A 105 4.62 -12.71 -6.40
N ALA A 106 3.66 -13.61 -6.58
CA ALA A 106 2.29 -13.43 -6.14
C ALA A 106 2.20 -13.27 -4.62
N CYS A 107 2.95 -14.09 -3.87
CA CYS A 107 3.01 -13.96 -2.42
C CYS A 107 3.63 -12.62 -1.99
N PHE A 108 4.70 -12.18 -2.65
CA PHE A 108 5.37 -10.92 -2.35
C PHE A 108 4.48 -9.71 -2.62
N GLU A 109 3.92 -9.61 -3.84
CA GLU A 109 3.00 -8.53 -4.22
C GLU A 109 1.75 -8.51 -3.33
N GLY A 110 1.21 -9.69 -3.00
CA GLY A 110 0.07 -9.82 -2.10
C GLY A 110 0.36 -9.27 -0.70
N ARG A 111 1.55 -9.52 -0.13
CA ARG A 111 1.94 -8.96 1.19
C ARG A 111 2.10 -7.45 1.14
N LEU A 112 2.77 -6.93 0.12
CA LEU A 112 2.93 -5.47 -0.05
C LEU A 112 1.58 -4.79 -0.16
N LEU A 113 0.71 -5.26 -1.07
CA LEU A 113 -0.61 -4.67 -1.24
C LEU A 113 -1.46 -4.79 0.04
N LYS A 114 -1.39 -5.90 0.78
CA LYS A 114 -2.07 -6.05 2.08
C LYS A 114 -1.59 -5.00 3.08
N ALA A 115 -0.28 -4.81 3.22
CA ALA A 115 0.30 -3.81 4.11
C ALA A 115 -0.10 -2.38 3.70
N MET A 116 -0.02 -2.06 2.41
CA MET A 116 -0.42 -0.75 1.88
C MET A 116 -1.90 -0.44 2.19
N ASN A 117 -2.80 -1.40 1.96
CA ASN A 117 -4.22 -1.19 2.24
C ASN A 117 -4.49 -1.00 3.73
N ALA A 118 -3.83 -1.77 4.60
CA ALA A 118 -3.96 -1.61 6.05
C ALA A 118 -3.52 -0.20 6.51
N GLU A 119 -2.41 0.32 5.99
CA GLU A 119 -1.93 1.67 6.32
C GLU A 119 -2.79 2.78 5.72
N MET A 120 -3.33 2.58 4.51
CA MET A 120 -4.31 3.51 3.95
C MET A 120 -5.57 3.59 4.82
N ASP A 121 -6.03 2.47 5.40
CA ASP A 121 -7.15 2.47 6.33
C ASP A 121 -6.82 3.27 7.62
N VAL A 122 -5.57 3.22 8.10
CA VAL A 122 -5.12 4.07 9.23
C VAL A 122 -5.26 5.54 8.87
N ILE A 123 -4.74 5.94 7.71
CA ILE A 123 -4.85 7.30 7.19
C ILE A 123 -6.31 7.75 7.14
N HIS A 124 -7.19 6.94 6.54
CA HIS A 124 -8.61 7.30 6.40
C HIS A 124 -9.30 7.48 7.76
N ARG A 125 -9.03 6.60 8.73
CA ARG A 125 -9.57 6.75 10.10
C ARG A 125 -9.12 8.04 10.78
N ILE A 126 -7.88 8.46 10.56
CA ILE A 126 -7.34 9.70 11.10
C ILE A 126 -8.02 10.90 10.43
N VAL A 127 -8.11 10.88 9.10
CA VAL A 127 -8.71 11.97 8.33
C VAL A 127 -10.20 12.14 8.63
N GLU A 128 -10.96 11.05 8.82
CA GLU A 128 -12.37 11.11 9.23
C GLU A 128 -12.59 11.90 10.53
N ARG A 129 -11.56 11.99 11.37
CA ARG A 129 -11.59 12.69 12.66
C ARG A 129 -10.66 13.90 12.69
N PHE A 130 -10.23 14.39 11.52
CA PHE A 130 -9.20 15.41 11.42
C PHE A 130 -9.54 16.69 12.19
N ASP A 131 -10.78 17.17 12.03
CA ASP A 131 -11.29 18.39 12.67
C ASP A 131 -11.64 18.21 14.15
N VAL A 132 -11.74 16.96 14.64
CA VAL A 132 -12.20 16.67 16.01
C VAL A 132 -11.13 17.02 17.05
N ILE A 133 -9.85 16.91 16.69
CA ILE A 133 -8.72 17.15 17.60
C ILE A 133 -8.53 18.65 17.89
N GLY A 134 -8.89 19.52 16.95
CA GLY A 134 -8.78 20.98 17.12
C GLY A 134 -7.40 21.42 17.61
N ASP A 135 -7.38 22.23 18.68
CA ASP A 135 -6.18 22.77 19.32
C ASP A 135 -5.73 21.97 20.57
N ASP A 136 -6.26 20.76 20.80
CA ASP A 136 -5.84 19.92 21.93
C ASP A 136 -4.40 19.44 21.72
N ARG A 137 -3.47 20.08 22.43
CA ARG A 137 -2.04 19.83 22.29
C ARG A 137 -1.66 18.39 22.62
N ASP A 138 -2.26 17.78 23.64
CA ASP A 138 -1.87 16.45 24.06
C ASP A 138 -2.40 15.40 23.06
N ALA A 139 -3.62 15.57 22.57
CA ALA A 139 -4.16 14.74 21.50
C ALA A 139 -3.38 14.87 20.18
N VAL A 140 -2.93 16.09 19.82
CA VAL A 140 -2.04 16.31 18.66
C VAL A 140 -0.72 15.56 18.85
N LEU A 141 -0.11 15.63 20.04
CA LEU A 141 1.17 14.96 20.31
C LEU A 141 1.02 13.43 20.25
N ASP A 142 -0.06 12.89 20.80
CA ASP A 142 -0.34 11.46 20.77
C ASP A 142 -0.55 10.96 19.33
N GLU A 143 -1.29 11.70 18.49
CA GLU A 143 -1.47 11.33 17.08
C GLU A 143 -0.16 11.39 16.31
N ARG A 144 0.67 12.41 16.54
CA ARG A 144 2.00 12.51 15.89
C ARG A 144 2.89 11.34 16.26
N GLU A 145 2.90 10.92 17.52
CA GLU A 145 3.67 9.76 17.95
C GLU A 145 3.10 8.47 17.35
N GLY A 146 1.78 8.35 17.28
CA GLY A 146 1.10 7.27 16.56
C GLY A 146 1.53 7.20 15.09
N LEU A 147 1.50 8.33 14.37
CA LEU A 147 1.90 8.39 12.96
C LEU A 147 3.39 8.03 12.76
N ARG A 148 4.28 8.43 13.67
CA ARG A 148 5.70 8.04 13.65
C ARG A 148 5.89 6.55 13.90
N TYR A 149 5.08 5.98 14.80
CA TYR A 149 5.05 4.55 15.00
C TYR A 149 4.62 3.83 13.71
N GLU A 150 3.54 4.27 13.06
CA GLU A 150 3.07 3.66 11.80
C GLU A 150 4.12 3.77 10.69
N PHE A 151 4.82 4.90 10.59
CA PHE A 151 5.92 5.05 9.64
C PHE A 151 7.03 4.01 9.88
N SER A 152 7.46 3.86 11.13
CA SER A 152 8.50 2.91 11.53
C SER A 152 8.05 1.46 11.36
N PHE A 153 6.78 1.19 11.66
CA PHE A 153 6.15 -0.11 11.52
C PHE A 153 6.07 -0.51 10.04
N LEU A 154 5.66 0.40 9.15
CA LEU A 154 5.64 0.17 7.71
C LEU A 154 7.04 -0.10 7.16
N ASP A 155 8.06 0.62 7.64
CA ASP A 155 9.47 0.38 7.27
C ASP A 155 9.95 -1.03 7.65
N MET A 156 9.62 -1.44 8.88
CA MET A 156 9.91 -2.79 9.37
C MET A 156 9.18 -3.85 8.53
N MET A 157 7.89 -3.65 8.26
CA MET A 157 7.10 -4.57 7.43
C MET A 157 7.69 -4.71 6.02
N TYR A 158 8.05 -3.61 5.36
CA TYR A 158 8.65 -3.68 4.03
C TYR A 158 9.99 -4.40 4.05
N THR A 159 10.81 -4.18 5.08
CA THR A 159 12.06 -4.91 5.28
C THR A 159 11.83 -6.40 5.45
N GLU A 160 10.89 -6.78 6.32
CA GLU A 160 10.54 -8.18 6.59
C GLU A 160 9.99 -8.87 5.33
N ILE A 161 9.08 -8.21 4.61
CA ILE A 161 8.50 -8.74 3.36
C ILE A 161 9.60 -8.98 2.32
N HIS A 162 10.55 -8.05 2.18
CA HIS A 162 11.69 -8.24 1.28
C HIS A 162 12.61 -9.36 1.72
N ASP A 163 12.96 -9.44 3.00
CA ASP A 163 13.84 -10.48 3.53
C ASP A 163 13.22 -11.87 3.34
N CYS A 164 11.94 -12.04 3.68
CA CYS A 164 11.19 -13.27 3.42
C CYS A 164 11.19 -13.63 1.92
N PHE A 165 10.99 -12.65 1.05
CA PHE A 165 11.03 -12.87 -0.40
C PHE A 165 12.42 -13.31 -0.89
N LEU A 166 13.50 -12.68 -0.43
CA LEU A 166 14.87 -13.06 -0.80
C LEU A 166 15.19 -14.48 -0.31
N LYS A 167 14.89 -14.79 0.95
CA LYS A 167 15.00 -16.15 1.50
C LYS A 167 14.21 -17.16 0.68
N SER A 168 13.00 -16.79 0.27
CA SER A 168 12.13 -17.59 -0.60
C SER A 168 12.82 -18.01 -1.88
N VAL A 169 13.36 -17.04 -2.61
CA VAL A 169 13.97 -17.26 -3.93
C VAL A 169 15.29 -18.03 -3.78
N LEU A 170 15.97 -17.90 -2.65
CA LEU A 170 17.19 -18.66 -2.32
C LEU A 170 16.92 -20.06 -1.76
N GLY A 171 15.65 -20.50 -1.66
CA GLY A 171 15.29 -21.81 -1.12
C GLY A 171 15.51 -21.95 0.39
N GLN A 172 15.59 -20.83 1.11
CA GLN A 172 15.67 -20.81 2.57
C GLN A 172 14.27 -20.80 3.19
N ALA A 173 14.19 -21.22 4.45
CA ALA A 173 12.98 -21.08 5.24
C ALA A 173 12.62 -19.59 5.35
N TRP A 174 11.31 -19.31 5.32
CA TRP A 174 10.79 -17.97 5.57
C TRP A 174 10.97 -17.61 7.03
#